data_AF-A0A382WWZ3-F1
#
_entry.id   AF-A0A382WWZ3-F1
#
_cell.length_a   1.000
_cell.length_b   1.000
_cell.length_c   1.000
_cell.angle_alpha   90.00
_cell.angle_beta   90.00
_cell.angle_gamma   90.00
#
_symmetry.space_group_name_H-M   'P 1'
#
loop_
_entity.id
_entity.type
_entity.pdbx_description
1 polymer ?
#
loop_
_entity_poly.entity_id
_entity_poly.type
_entity_poly.pdbx_seq_one_letter_code
_entity_poly.pdbx_strand_id
1 'polypeptide(L)'
;LEGSDREWLIIFIPALGGLIAGIIIEYWSKDAKGAGVPIVMEAVAIKKARLSAKKAVAKCFASAASIGTGMSLGRVGPMIVICSTIGSEIGQRAGKTVEETRTMVGCGAASAITAAFNAPLGGVLFAIELIMAELKTRSFIPIVVAAVIATTVGRSLTGDVAAFDSIPHYTLSSPIEYPFYIVLGIIIGLAAATFIKLMNLVEDKIENFDNVPIPLRTCIGGLCVGLIALSFPHVLGNGFDVTSDLISLDTDNNDNLIVGNSFPIDTDVSSGVG
;
A
#
# COMPACT_ATOMS: atom_id res chain seq x y z
N LEU A 1 -5.80 23.30 -6.21
CA LEU A 1 -5.89 24.08 -4.97
C LEU A 1 -4.89 25.24 -4.91
N GLU A 2 -3.80 25.29 -5.69
CA GLU A 2 -3.02 26.55 -5.83
C GLU A 2 -3.89 27.63 -6.48
N GLY A 3 -4.07 28.77 -5.79
CA GLY A 3 -4.77 29.94 -6.30
C GLY A 3 -6.26 30.06 -5.92
N SER A 4 -6.76 29.27 -4.96
CA SER A 4 -8.15 29.38 -4.46
C SER A 4 -8.18 29.78 -2.99
N ASP A 5 -9.19 30.55 -2.54
CA ASP A 5 -9.49 30.94 -1.14
C ASP A 5 -9.65 29.76 -0.14
N ARG A 6 -9.31 28.54 -0.55
CA ARG A 6 -9.51 27.25 0.11
C ARG A 6 -8.22 26.45 0.34
N GLU A 7 -7.04 27.02 0.09
CA GLU A 7 -5.74 26.36 0.34
C GLU A 7 -5.59 25.83 1.77
N TRP A 8 -6.20 26.50 2.75
CA TRP A 8 -6.24 26.05 4.14
C TRP A 8 -6.90 24.67 4.32
N LEU A 9 -7.80 24.25 3.42
CA LEU A 9 -8.44 22.92 3.47
C LEU A 9 -7.44 21.77 3.29
N ILE A 10 -6.31 22.00 2.60
CA ILE A 10 -5.23 21.01 2.44
C ILE A 10 -4.69 20.57 3.81
N ILE A 11 -4.76 21.44 4.82
CA ILE A 11 -4.27 21.15 6.17
C ILE A 11 -5.31 20.34 6.96
N PHE A 12 -6.58 20.75 6.90
CA PHE A 12 -7.62 20.19 7.75
C PHE A 12 -8.20 18.87 7.23
N ILE A 13 -8.19 18.64 5.91
CA ILE A 13 -8.73 17.40 5.34
C ILE A 13 -7.93 16.17 5.81
N PRO A 14 -6.59 16.11 5.67
CA PRO A 14 -5.80 14.99 6.20
C PRO A 14 -5.89 14.85 7.72
N ALA A 15 -6.01 15.97 8.45
CA ALA A 15 -6.21 15.97 9.90
C ALA A 15 -7.52 15.30 10.30
N LEU A 16 -8.62 15.60 9.59
CA LEU A 16 -9.92 14.99 9.80
C LEU A 16 -9.89 13.48 9.52
N GLY A 17 -9.25 13.05 8.42
CA GLY A 17 -9.10 11.63 8.12
C GLY A 17 -8.23 10.90 9.14
N GLY A 18 -7.15 11.53 9.59
CA GLY A 18 -6.34 11.06 10.71
C GLY A 18 -7.18 10.87 11.98
N LEU A 19 -7.99 11.87 12.34
CA LEU A 19 -8.88 11.80 13.50
C LEU A 19 -9.89 10.64 13.39
N ILE A 20 -10.57 10.50 12.25
CA ILE A 20 -11.53 9.41 12.02
C ILE A 20 -10.84 8.05 12.11
N ALA A 21 -9.68 7.89 11.46
CA ALA A 21 -8.89 6.67 11.52
C ALA A 21 -8.47 6.34 12.97
N GLY A 22 -8.04 7.34 13.73
CA GLY A 22 -7.67 7.17 15.13
C GLY A 22 -8.84 6.80 16.04
N ILE A 23 -10.04 7.34 15.81
CA ILE A 23 -11.28 6.92 16.51
C ILE A 23 -11.56 5.44 16.24
N ILE A 24 -11.45 5.01 14.98
CA ILE A 24 -11.66 3.60 14.60
C ILE A 24 -10.63 2.69 15.29
N ILE A 25 -9.36 3.11 15.32
CA ILE A 25 -8.28 2.34 15.97
C ILE A 25 -8.48 2.24 17.48
N GLU A 26 -8.82 3.34 18.16
CA GLU A 26 -8.98 3.35 19.61
C GLU A 26 -10.22 2.55 20.06
N TYR A 27 -11.37 2.79 19.41
CA TYR A 27 -12.65 2.28 19.90
C TYR A 27 -13.12 0.99 19.22
N TRP A 28 -12.70 0.69 17.98
CA TRP A 28 -13.12 -0.53 17.28
C TRP A 28 -12.07 -1.64 17.39
N SER A 29 -10.83 -1.37 16.97
CA SER A 29 -9.78 -2.38 16.92
C SER A 29 -8.39 -1.77 16.92
N LYS A 30 -7.63 -1.98 17.99
CA LYS A 30 -6.23 -1.54 18.09
C LYS A 30 -5.34 -2.19 17.04
N ASP A 31 -5.67 -3.42 16.61
CA ASP A 31 -5.01 -4.12 15.50
C ASP A 31 -5.23 -3.45 14.13
N ALA A 32 -6.10 -2.44 14.04
CA ALA A 32 -6.21 -1.62 12.83
C ALA A 32 -5.02 -0.64 12.67
N LYS A 33 -4.13 -0.53 13.66
CA LYS A 33 -2.90 0.26 13.59
C LYS A 33 -1.84 -0.38 12.67
N GLY A 34 -0.90 0.43 12.16
CA GLY A 34 0.36 -0.03 11.58
C GLY A 34 0.27 -0.60 10.16
N ALA A 35 1.30 -1.33 9.73
CA ALA A 35 1.31 -1.99 8.42
C ALA A 35 0.36 -3.21 8.39
N GLY A 36 -0.33 -3.42 7.26
CA GLY A 36 -1.27 -4.54 7.12
C GLY A 36 -0.60 -5.91 6.92
N VAL A 37 0.53 -5.94 6.22
CA VAL A 37 1.22 -7.19 5.84
C VAL A 37 1.71 -7.99 7.06
N PRO A 38 2.37 -7.38 8.07
CA PRO A 38 2.81 -8.12 9.26
C PRO A 38 1.68 -8.83 10.01
N ILE A 39 0.45 -8.27 10.01
CA ILE A 39 -0.72 -8.89 10.65
C ILE A 39 -1.03 -10.25 9.99
N VAL A 40 -0.93 -10.32 8.65
CA VAL A 40 -1.16 -11.56 7.90
C VAL A 40 -0.01 -12.55 8.11
N MET A 41 1.24 -12.07 8.09
CA MET A 41 2.42 -12.91 8.34
C MET A 41 2.36 -13.54 9.73
N GLU A 42 2.07 -12.75 10.77
CA GLU A 42 1.90 -13.23 12.14
C GLU A 42 0.77 -14.27 12.23
N ALA A 43 -0.35 -14.03 11.54
CA ALA A 43 -1.46 -14.96 11.54
C ALA A 43 -1.10 -16.32 10.92
N VAL A 44 -0.37 -16.32 9.80
CA VAL A 44 0.11 -17.52 9.11
C VAL A 44 1.16 -18.26 9.94
N ALA A 45 2.11 -17.53 10.52
CA ALA A 45 3.22 -18.08 11.29
C ALA A 45 2.75 -18.72 12.60
N ILE A 46 2.01 -17.97 13.44
CA ILE A 46 1.76 -18.36 14.84
C ILE A 46 0.27 -18.45 15.22
N LYS A 47 -0.66 -17.88 14.46
CA LYS A 47 -2.12 -17.93 14.77
C LYS A 47 -2.89 -18.96 13.94
N LYS A 48 -2.21 -19.99 13.42
CA LYS A 48 -2.81 -21.07 12.62
C LYS A 48 -3.64 -20.56 11.43
N ALA A 49 -3.16 -19.50 10.78
CA ALA A 49 -3.84 -18.81 9.67
C ALA A 49 -5.24 -18.29 9.98
N ARG A 50 -5.54 -17.99 11.26
CA ARG A 50 -6.81 -17.39 11.67
C ARG A 50 -6.68 -15.87 11.70
N LEU A 51 -7.42 -15.21 10.81
CA LEU A 51 -7.60 -13.77 10.81
C LEU A 51 -9.02 -13.42 11.28
N SER A 52 -9.17 -12.25 11.90
CA SER A 52 -10.47 -11.79 12.38
C SER A 52 -11.11 -10.84 11.38
N ALA A 53 -12.27 -11.22 10.85
CA ALA A 53 -13.07 -10.36 9.97
C ALA A 53 -13.35 -8.98 10.59
N LYS A 54 -13.66 -8.92 11.89
CA LYS A 54 -13.89 -7.65 12.60
C LYS A 54 -12.68 -6.72 12.53
N LYS A 55 -11.47 -7.26 12.69
CA LYS A 55 -10.21 -6.48 12.64
C LYS A 55 -9.91 -6.01 11.21
N ALA A 56 -10.15 -6.86 10.22
CA ALA A 56 -9.98 -6.51 8.81
C ALA A 56 -10.95 -5.40 8.38
N VAL A 57 -12.21 -5.45 8.83
CA VAL A 57 -13.20 -4.40 8.55
C VAL A 57 -12.82 -3.07 9.21
N ALA A 58 -12.38 -3.09 10.46
CA ALA A 58 -11.88 -1.88 11.13
C ALA A 58 -10.68 -1.27 10.40
N LYS A 59 -9.74 -2.11 9.94
CA LYS A 59 -8.59 -1.72 9.12
C LYS A 59 -9.02 -1.06 7.81
N CYS A 60 -10.03 -1.64 7.15
CA CYS A 60 -10.59 -1.12 5.91
C CYS A 60 -11.12 0.31 6.11
N PHE A 61 -11.99 0.53 7.09
CA PHE A 61 -12.56 1.85 7.34
C PHE A 61 -11.52 2.88 7.79
N ALA A 62 -10.57 2.49 8.66
CA ALA A 62 -9.50 3.38 9.07
C ALA A 62 -8.64 3.81 7.88
N SER A 63 -8.29 2.86 7.01
CA SER A 63 -7.47 3.14 5.82
C SER A 63 -8.23 3.93 4.76
N ALA A 64 -9.52 3.66 4.58
CA ALA A 64 -10.38 4.42 3.68
C ALA A 64 -10.48 5.90 4.12
N ALA A 65 -10.60 6.15 5.42
CA ALA A 65 -10.58 7.51 5.96
C ALA A 65 -9.22 8.21 5.74
N SER A 66 -8.10 7.53 6.02
CA SER A 66 -6.78 8.13 5.81
C SER A 66 -6.47 8.38 4.33
N ILE A 67 -6.69 7.39 3.47
CA ILE A 67 -6.39 7.49 2.02
C ILE A 67 -7.35 8.48 1.36
N GLY A 68 -8.65 8.41 1.68
CA GLY A 68 -9.68 9.28 1.09
C GLY A 68 -9.55 10.76 1.48
N THR A 69 -8.73 11.07 2.49
CA THR A 69 -8.39 12.46 2.88
C THR A 69 -6.99 12.88 2.44
N GLY A 70 -6.32 12.06 1.62
CA GLY A 70 -5.03 12.41 1.03
C GLY A 70 -3.82 12.16 1.93
N MET A 71 -3.95 11.47 3.07
CA MET A 71 -2.76 11.06 3.83
C MET A 71 -1.85 10.17 2.98
N SER A 72 -0.53 10.28 3.22
CA SER A 72 0.51 9.52 2.51
C SER A 72 0.51 8.04 2.91
N LEU A 73 -0.46 7.27 2.40
CA LEU A 73 -0.66 5.86 2.69
C LEU A 73 -1.08 5.09 1.43
N GLY A 74 -0.56 3.87 1.28
CA GLY A 74 -0.90 2.97 0.18
C GLY A 74 -2.13 2.09 0.45
N ARG A 75 -2.88 1.77 -0.61
CA ARG A 75 -4.04 0.85 -0.60
C ARG A 75 -3.68 -0.62 -0.40
N VAL A 76 -2.42 -0.98 -0.61
CA VAL A 76 -1.93 -2.37 -0.71
C VAL A 76 -2.06 -3.13 0.61
N GLY A 77 -1.59 -2.56 1.72
CA GLY A 77 -1.65 -3.21 3.04
C GLY A 77 -3.06 -3.60 3.47
N PRO A 78 -4.04 -2.69 3.41
CA PRO A 78 -5.45 -2.99 3.71
C PRO A 78 -6.04 -4.06 2.78
N MET A 79 -5.78 -4.00 1.47
CA MET A 79 -6.26 -5.01 0.52
C MET A 79 -5.78 -6.41 0.87
N ILE A 80 -4.49 -6.57 1.19
CA ILE A 80 -3.91 -7.85 1.59
C ILE A 80 -4.62 -8.38 2.84
N VAL A 81 -4.80 -7.56 3.88
CA VAL A 81 -5.48 -7.98 5.11
C VAL A 81 -6.91 -8.44 4.83
N ILE A 82 -7.67 -7.69 4.03
CA ILE A 82 -9.07 -8.02 3.72
C ILE A 82 -9.15 -9.34 2.95
N CYS A 83 -8.42 -9.45 1.84
CA CYS A 83 -8.47 -10.64 0.98
C CYS A 83 -7.93 -11.88 1.69
N SER A 84 -6.83 -11.75 2.45
CA SER A 84 -6.31 -12.84 3.29
C SER A 84 -7.29 -13.25 4.39
N THR A 85 -8.03 -12.30 4.97
CA THR A 85 -9.05 -12.62 5.97
C THR A 85 -10.23 -13.36 5.36
N ILE A 86 -10.65 -13.00 4.14
CA ILE A 86 -11.67 -13.75 3.39
C ILE A 86 -11.19 -15.19 3.15
N GLY A 87 -9.95 -15.37 2.69
CA GLY A 87 -9.35 -16.70 2.51
C GLY A 87 -9.31 -17.51 3.82
N SER A 88 -8.93 -16.87 4.93
CA SER A 88 -8.94 -17.46 6.26
C SER A 88 -10.34 -17.92 6.69
N GLU A 89 -11.35 -17.08 6.52
CA GLU A 89 -12.74 -17.39 6.89
C GLU A 89 -13.30 -18.54 6.03
N ILE A 90 -13.02 -18.55 4.73
CA ILE A 90 -13.45 -19.64 3.85
C ILE A 90 -12.81 -20.95 4.29
N GLY A 91 -11.49 -20.97 4.55
CA GLY A 91 -10.78 -22.15 5.02
C GLY A 91 -11.35 -22.68 6.35
N GLN A 92 -11.58 -21.79 7.31
CA GLN A 92 -12.14 -22.14 8.61
C GLN A 92 -13.57 -22.69 8.50
N ARG A 93 -14.46 -22.01 7.75
CA ARG A 93 -15.87 -22.42 7.59
C ARG A 93 -16.02 -23.71 6.78
N ALA A 94 -15.11 -23.96 5.84
CA ALA A 94 -15.07 -25.20 5.06
C ALA A 94 -14.42 -26.38 5.81
N GLY A 95 -14.06 -26.21 7.10
CA GLY A 95 -13.46 -27.26 7.92
C GLY A 95 -12.07 -27.71 7.42
N LYS A 96 -11.34 -26.84 6.73
CA LYS A 96 -10.03 -27.16 6.18
C LYS A 96 -8.97 -27.27 7.27
N THR A 97 -7.92 -28.02 6.98
CA THR A 97 -6.74 -28.10 7.84
C THR A 97 -6.05 -26.73 7.96
N VAL A 98 -5.16 -26.57 8.94
CA VAL A 98 -4.39 -25.33 9.12
C VAL A 98 -3.56 -25.01 7.87
N GLU A 99 -2.94 -26.02 7.26
CA GLU A 99 -2.11 -25.86 6.06
C GLU A 99 -2.94 -25.45 4.83
N GLU A 100 -4.12 -26.04 4.66
CA GLU A 100 -5.05 -25.65 3.61
C GLU A 100 -5.59 -24.24 3.84
N THR A 101 -5.87 -23.87 5.09
CA THR A 101 -6.28 -22.49 5.45
C THR A 101 -5.15 -21.50 5.19
N ARG A 102 -3.88 -21.85 5.47
CA ARG A 102 -2.71 -21.05 5.08
C ARG A 102 -2.66 -20.82 3.58
N THR A 103 -2.93 -21.88 2.80
CA THR A 103 -2.99 -21.77 1.34
C THR A 103 -4.09 -20.81 0.90
N MET A 104 -5.29 -20.89 1.50
CA MET A 104 -6.39 -19.95 1.22
C MET A 104 -6.05 -18.50 1.59
N VAL A 105 -5.34 -18.28 2.69
CA VAL A 105 -4.81 -16.97 3.08
C VAL A 105 -3.81 -16.44 2.05
N GLY A 106 -2.91 -17.30 1.57
CA GLY A 106 -1.96 -17.01 0.50
C GLY A 106 -2.64 -16.68 -0.83
N CYS A 107 -3.69 -17.41 -1.21
CA CYS A 107 -4.52 -17.08 -2.37
C CYS A 107 -5.11 -15.67 -2.24
N GLY A 108 -5.65 -15.32 -1.07
CA GLY A 108 -6.15 -13.97 -0.79
C GLY A 108 -5.09 -12.89 -0.93
N ALA A 109 -3.87 -13.12 -0.41
CA ALA A 109 -2.77 -12.19 -0.54
C ALA A 109 -2.31 -12.02 -2.00
N ALA A 110 -2.18 -13.11 -2.75
CA ALA A 110 -1.80 -13.08 -4.16
C ALA A 110 -2.83 -12.35 -5.01
N SER A 111 -4.13 -12.64 -4.81
CA SER A 111 -5.22 -11.93 -5.50
C SER A 111 -5.21 -10.44 -5.19
N ALA A 112 -4.93 -10.03 -3.94
CA ALA A 112 -4.86 -8.62 -3.56
C ALA A 112 -3.76 -7.86 -4.30
N ILE A 113 -2.53 -8.39 -4.31
CA ILE A 113 -1.42 -7.77 -5.06
C ILE A 113 -1.70 -7.79 -6.56
N THR A 114 -2.19 -8.91 -7.08
CA THR A 114 -2.48 -9.07 -8.50
C THR A 114 -3.51 -8.05 -8.97
N ALA A 115 -4.60 -7.86 -8.20
CA ALA A 115 -5.63 -6.87 -8.51
C ALA A 115 -5.12 -5.43 -8.32
N ALA A 116 -4.26 -5.17 -7.34
CA ALA A 116 -3.75 -3.82 -7.06
C ALA A 116 -2.78 -3.30 -8.13
N PHE A 117 -2.05 -4.19 -8.79
CA PHE A 117 -0.96 -3.82 -9.70
C PHE A 117 -1.09 -4.40 -11.12
N ASN A 118 -2.16 -5.15 -11.42
CA ASN A 118 -2.29 -5.95 -12.65
C ASN A 118 -1.06 -6.87 -12.89
N ALA A 119 -0.46 -7.37 -11.81
CA ALA A 119 0.82 -8.10 -11.81
C ALA A 119 0.68 -9.52 -11.21
N PRO A 120 0.16 -10.50 -11.97
CA PRO A 120 -0.11 -11.85 -11.44
C PRO A 120 1.12 -12.56 -10.91
N LEU A 121 2.24 -12.51 -11.63
CA LEU A 121 3.49 -13.15 -11.20
C LEU A 121 4.02 -12.52 -9.92
N GLY A 122 3.97 -11.19 -9.81
CA GLY A 122 4.35 -10.46 -8.59
C GLY A 122 3.49 -10.85 -7.39
N GLY A 123 2.17 -10.99 -7.58
CA GLY A 123 1.26 -11.44 -6.52
C GLY A 123 1.52 -12.86 -6.05
N VAL A 124 1.80 -13.78 -6.97
CA VAL A 124 2.15 -15.17 -6.65
C VAL A 124 3.44 -15.23 -5.85
N LEU A 125 4.50 -14.56 -6.32
CA LEU A 125 5.80 -14.53 -5.64
C LEU A 125 5.69 -13.89 -4.25
N PHE A 126 4.97 -12.78 -4.13
CA PHE A 126 4.71 -12.12 -2.85
C PHE A 126 4.04 -13.06 -1.84
N ALA A 127 3.00 -13.79 -2.26
CA ALA A 127 2.31 -14.71 -1.36
C ALA A 127 3.21 -15.87 -0.90
N ILE A 128 4.02 -16.41 -1.80
CA ILE A 128 4.86 -17.57 -1.48
C ILE A 128 6.08 -17.18 -0.65
N GLU A 129 6.80 -16.14 -1.07
CA GLU A 129 8.05 -15.73 -0.45
C GLU A 129 7.81 -15.01 0.87
N LEU A 130 6.84 -14.09 0.92
CA LEU A 130 6.67 -13.18 2.05
C LEU A 130 5.57 -13.61 3.02
N ILE A 131 4.42 -14.10 2.53
CA ILE A 131 3.31 -14.49 3.39
C ILE A 131 3.45 -15.91 3.92
N MET A 132 3.74 -16.87 3.04
CA MET A 132 3.88 -18.28 3.41
C MET A 132 5.30 -18.64 3.83
N ALA A 133 6.31 -17.98 3.24
CA ALA A 133 7.73 -18.30 3.40
C ALA A 133 8.05 -19.78 3.11
N GLU A 134 7.29 -20.42 2.20
CA GLU A 134 7.49 -21.81 1.80
C GLU A 134 7.07 -22.10 0.36
N LEU A 135 7.92 -22.80 -0.39
CA LEU A 135 7.63 -23.27 -1.76
C LEU A 135 7.17 -24.73 -1.73
N LYS A 136 5.85 -24.96 -1.62
CA LYS A 136 5.23 -26.28 -1.74
C LYS A 136 4.32 -26.34 -2.96
N THR A 137 4.43 -27.40 -3.76
CA THR A 137 3.59 -27.57 -4.96
C THR A 137 2.10 -27.55 -4.65
N ARG A 138 1.70 -28.05 -3.47
CA ARG A 138 0.30 -28.08 -3.01
C ARG A 138 -0.29 -26.68 -2.79
N SER A 139 0.52 -25.69 -2.39
CA SER A 139 0.08 -24.31 -2.21
C SER A 139 0.28 -23.46 -3.47
N PHE A 140 1.30 -23.78 -4.28
CA PHE A 140 1.63 -23.06 -5.50
C PHE A 140 0.47 -23.00 -6.51
N ILE A 141 -0.11 -24.15 -6.86
CA ILE A 141 -1.15 -24.22 -7.89
C ILE A 141 -2.39 -23.38 -7.52
N PRO A 142 -2.98 -23.53 -6.31
CA PRO A 142 -4.11 -22.68 -5.90
C PRO A 142 -3.80 -21.18 -5.92
N ILE A 143 -2.59 -20.78 -5.52
CA ILE A 143 -2.17 -19.36 -5.50
C ILE A 143 -2.09 -18.80 -6.92
N VAL A 144 -1.51 -19.54 -7.85
CA VAL A 144 -1.46 -19.16 -9.27
C VAL A 144 -2.88 -19.01 -9.84
N VAL A 145 -3.77 -19.97 -9.57
CA VAL A 145 -5.17 -19.90 -10.04
C VAL A 145 -5.87 -18.67 -9.46
N ALA A 146 -5.68 -18.37 -8.18
CA ALA A 146 -6.26 -17.19 -7.54
C ALA A 146 -5.73 -15.87 -8.13
N ALA A 147 -4.44 -15.80 -8.49
CA ALA A 147 -3.87 -14.66 -9.18
C ALA A 147 -4.46 -14.50 -10.59
N VAL A 148 -4.56 -15.58 -11.38
CA VAL A 148 -5.17 -15.54 -12.72
C VAL A 148 -6.62 -15.06 -12.66
N ILE A 149 -7.42 -15.58 -11.73
CA ILE A 149 -8.81 -15.13 -11.54
C ILE A 149 -8.83 -13.64 -11.18
N ALA A 150 -7.97 -13.19 -10.26
CA ALA A 150 -7.87 -11.78 -9.89
C ALA A 150 -7.48 -10.89 -11.08
N THR A 151 -6.56 -11.34 -11.94
CA THR A 151 -6.21 -10.64 -13.18
C THR A 151 -7.38 -10.57 -14.14
N THR A 152 -8.08 -11.68 -14.39
CA THR A 152 -9.23 -11.70 -15.31
C THR A 152 -10.34 -10.77 -14.82
N VAL A 153 -10.68 -10.85 -13.54
CA VAL A 153 -11.71 -9.98 -12.94
C VAL A 153 -11.24 -8.53 -12.92
N GLY A 154 -10.01 -8.26 -12.50
CA GLY A 154 -9.42 -6.92 -12.49
C GLY A 154 -9.48 -6.27 -13.88
N ARG A 155 -8.95 -6.94 -14.90
CA ARG A 155 -8.95 -6.46 -16.28
C ARG A 155 -10.35 -6.28 -16.86
N SER A 156 -11.33 -7.10 -16.44
CA SER A 156 -12.72 -6.91 -16.87
C SER A 156 -13.37 -5.65 -16.29
N LEU A 157 -12.91 -5.17 -15.13
CA LEU A 157 -13.48 -4.02 -14.43
C LEU A 157 -12.72 -2.72 -14.73
N THR A 158 -11.40 -2.78 -14.76
CA THR A 158 -10.51 -1.60 -14.87
C THR A 158 -9.78 -1.50 -16.19
N GLY A 159 -9.94 -2.50 -17.08
CA GLY A 159 -9.15 -2.60 -18.31
C GLY A 159 -7.78 -3.24 -18.09
N ASP A 160 -7.09 -3.54 -19.19
CA ASP A 160 -5.73 -4.11 -19.17
C ASP A 160 -4.68 -3.01 -19.25
N VAL A 161 -4.54 -2.27 -18.15
CA VAL A 161 -3.53 -1.21 -17.98
C VAL A 161 -2.57 -1.64 -16.89
N ALA A 162 -1.26 -1.52 -17.15
CA ALA A 162 -0.25 -1.74 -16.13
C ALA A 162 -0.23 -0.57 -15.15
N ALA A 163 0.21 -0.80 -13.92
CA ALA A 163 0.31 0.29 -12.93
C ALA A 163 1.24 1.44 -13.36
N PHE A 164 2.17 1.15 -14.29
CA PHE A 164 3.01 2.12 -14.97
C PHE A 164 3.00 1.76 -16.47
N ASP A 165 2.50 2.65 -17.31
CA ASP A 165 2.29 2.42 -18.75
C ASP A 165 3.35 3.08 -19.64
N SER A 166 4.05 4.09 -19.11
CA SER A 166 4.95 4.97 -19.86
C SER A 166 6.42 4.73 -19.51
N ILE A 167 6.88 3.48 -19.64
CA ILE A 167 8.26 3.11 -19.33
C ILE A 167 9.15 3.31 -20.57
N PRO A 168 10.21 4.14 -20.51
CA PRO A 168 11.16 4.29 -21.60
C PRO A 168 11.82 2.95 -21.97
N HIS A 169 12.04 2.73 -23.26
CA HIS A 169 12.66 1.50 -23.73
C HIS A 169 14.15 1.48 -23.37
N TYR A 170 14.51 0.81 -22.28
CA TYR A 170 15.90 0.65 -21.85
C TYR A 170 16.51 -0.65 -22.39
N THR A 171 17.71 -0.57 -22.95
CA THR A 171 18.50 -1.74 -23.36
C THR A 171 19.86 -1.71 -22.71
N LEU A 172 20.32 -2.89 -22.26
CA LEU A 172 21.67 -3.05 -21.73
C LEU A 172 22.67 -2.88 -22.89
N SER A 173 23.40 -1.77 -22.91
CA SER A 173 24.28 -1.42 -24.03
C SER A 173 25.68 -2.02 -23.86
N SER A 174 26.14 -2.20 -22.62
CA SER A 174 27.46 -2.77 -22.32
C SER A 174 27.49 -3.55 -21.00
N PRO A 175 28.27 -4.66 -20.92
CA PRO A 175 28.52 -5.37 -19.66
C PRO A 175 29.17 -4.51 -18.57
N ILE A 176 29.78 -3.36 -18.92
CA ILE A 176 30.35 -2.44 -17.92
C ILE A 176 29.27 -1.79 -17.04
N GLU A 177 28.00 -1.85 -17.44
CA GLU A 177 26.88 -1.36 -16.63
C GLU A 177 26.65 -2.23 -15.38
N TYR A 178 27.02 -3.51 -15.39
CA TYR A 178 26.77 -4.43 -14.26
C TYR A 178 27.37 -3.95 -12.92
N PRO A 179 28.65 -3.55 -12.84
CA PRO A 179 29.18 -2.94 -11.62
C PRO A 179 28.39 -1.74 -11.11
N PHE A 180 27.86 -0.89 -12.00
CA PHE A 180 27.07 0.28 -11.59
C PHE A 180 25.73 -0.13 -10.96
N TYR A 181 25.06 -1.17 -11.49
CA TYR A 181 23.85 -1.71 -10.86
C TYR A 181 24.13 -2.34 -9.48
N ILE A 182 25.30 -2.96 -9.29
CA ILE A 182 25.70 -3.48 -7.97
C ILE A 182 25.88 -2.32 -6.98
N VAL A 183 26.60 -1.27 -7.37
CA VAL A 183 26.80 -0.08 -6.54
C VAL A 183 25.46 0.58 -6.23
N LEU A 184 24.57 0.72 -7.22
CA LEU A 184 23.22 1.23 -7.03
C LEU A 184 22.42 0.39 -6.03
N GLY A 185 22.49 -0.94 -6.14
CA GLY A 185 21.85 -1.86 -5.19
C GLY A 185 22.33 -1.67 -3.75
N ILE A 186 23.64 -1.44 -3.55
CA ILE A 186 24.20 -1.13 -2.23
C ILE A 186 23.65 0.21 -1.71
N ILE A 187 23.63 1.25 -2.54
CA ILE A 187 23.11 2.57 -2.17
C ILE A 187 21.64 2.48 -1.78
N ILE A 188 20.81 1.84 -2.61
CA ILE A 188 19.38 1.65 -2.35
C ILE A 188 19.17 0.81 -1.08
N GLY A 189 19.96 -0.25 -0.87
CA GLY A 189 19.89 -1.06 0.33
C GLY A 189 20.20 -0.27 1.61
N LEU A 190 21.22 0.58 1.58
CA LEU A 190 21.56 1.48 2.70
C LEU A 190 20.48 2.55 2.92
N ALA A 191 19.94 3.12 1.85
CA ALA A 191 18.85 4.08 1.91
C ALA A 191 17.58 3.46 2.53
N ALA A 192 17.19 2.26 2.09
CA ALA A 192 16.05 1.52 2.63
C ALA A 192 16.25 1.18 4.12
N ALA A 193 17.43 0.69 4.51
CA ALA A 193 17.74 0.39 5.90
C ALA A 193 17.67 1.65 6.80
N THR A 194 18.14 2.78 6.29
CA THR A 194 18.07 4.08 6.98
C THR A 194 16.62 4.55 7.11
N PHE A 195 15.85 4.45 6.03
CA PHE A 195 14.43 4.79 6.02
C PHE A 195 13.63 3.98 7.03
N ILE A 196 13.80 2.65 7.07
CA ILE A 196 13.14 1.77 8.04
C ILE A 196 13.50 2.17 9.48
N LYS A 197 14.77 2.45 9.76
CA LYS A 197 15.21 2.90 11.10
C LYS A 197 14.58 4.24 11.49
N LEU A 198 14.49 5.19 10.57
CA LEU A 198 13.86 6.48 10.82
C LEU A 198 12.35 6.33 11.07
N MET A 199 11.67 5.51 10.27
CA MET A 199 10.25 5.18 10.46
C MET A 199 10.02 4.59 11.86
N ASN A 200 10.78 3.56 12.23
CA ASN A 200 10.65 2.94 13.55
C ASN A 200 10.95 3.92 14.69
N LEU A 201 11.98 4.76 14.55
CA LEU A 201 12.32 5.78 15.55
C LEU A 201 11.18 6.80 15.74
N VAL A 202 10.54 7.21 14.65
CA VAL A 202 9.39 8.12 14.71
C VAL A 202 8.18 7.42 15.34
N GLU A 203 7.91 6.17 14.96
CA GLU A 203 6.83 5.36 15.54
C GLU A 203 7.02 5.18 17.05
N ASP A 204 8.21 4.74 17.49
CA ASP A 204 8.56 4.57 18.91
C ASP A 204 8.40 5.86 19.70
N LYS A 205 8.83 7.01 19.15
CA LYS A 205 8.67 8.31 19.81
C LYS A 205 7.21 8.73 19.94
N ILE A 206 6.37 8.45 18.93
CA ILE A 206 4.94 8.74 18.97
C ILE A 206 4.22 7.79 19.93
N GLU A 207 4.64 6.52 20.00
CA GLU A 207 4.09 5.52 20.91
C GLU A 207 4.35 5.88 22.38
N ASN A 208 5.58 6.28 22.71
CA ASN A 208 5.98 6.70 24.06
C ASN A 208 5.32 8.01 24.54
N PHE A 209 4.54 8.67 23.67
CA PHE A 209 3.82 9.90 24.01
C PHE A 209 2.47 9.59 24.71
N ASP A 210 2.53 8.87 25.83
CA ASP A 210 1.38 8.27 26.53
C ASP A 210 0.26 9.26 26.92
N ASN A 211 0.60 10.53 27.12
CA ASN A 211 -0.36 11.55 27.56
C ASN A 211 -1.38 11.99 26.49
N VAL A 212 -1.26 11.52 25.25
CA VAL A 212 -2.13 11.93 24.14
C VAL A 212 -2.97 10.72 23.66
N PRO A 213 -4.30 10.81 23.56
CA PRO A 213 -5.13 9.74 22.99
C PRO A 213 -4.79 9.43 21.52
N ILE A 214 -4.96 8.18 21.07
CA ILE A 214 -4.66 7.76 19.68
C ILE A 214 -5.37 8.64 18.62
N PRO A 215 -6.66 9.03 18.78
CA PRO A 215 -7.32 9.93 17.85
C PRO A 215 -6.62 11.28 17.67
N LEU A 216 -6.06 11.82 18.76
CA LEU A 216 -5.37 13.09 18.72
C LEU A 216 -3.98 12.95 18.11
N ARG A 217 -3.25 11.86 18.39
CA ARG A 217 -1.94 11.58 17.78
C ARG A 217 -2.05 11.48 16.25
N THR A 218 -3.05 10.76 15.76
CA THR A 218 -3.31 10.58 14.33
C THR A 218 -3.80 11.86 13.65
N CYS A 219 -4.62 12.67 14.34
CA CYS A 219 -5.01 14.00 13.89
C CYS A 219 -3.79 14.93 13.74
N ILE A 220 -2.88 14.96 14.73
CA ILE A 220 -1.63 15.73 14.66
C ILE A 220 -0.76 15.26 13.50
N GLY A 221 -0.66 13.94 13.29
CA GLY A 221 0.02 13.38 12.11
C GLY A 221 -0.57 13.89 10.79
N GLY A 222 -1.89 13.91 10.67
CA GLY A 222 -2.59 14.49 9.53
C GLY A 222 -2.34 15.98 9.34
N LEU A 223 -2.31 16.76 10.42
CA LEU A 223 -1.94 18.18 10.37
C LEU A 223 -0.51 18.37 9.86
N CYS A 224 0.45 17.57 10.34
CA CYS A 224 1.82 17.62 9.86
C CYS A 224 1.92 17.30 8.36
N VAL A 225 1.22 16.28 7.89
CA VAL A 225 1.14 15.95 6.44
C VAL A 225 0.54 17.11 5.65
N GLY A 226 -0.56 17.68 6.13
CA GLY A 226 -1.21 18.82 5.49
C GLY A 226 -0.34 20.09 5.45
N LEU A 227 0.46 20.34 6.50
CA LEU A 227 1.43 21.44 6.53
C LEU A 227 2.57 21.23 5.52
N ILE A 228 3.10 20.00 5.43
CA ILE A 228 4.11 19.66 4.43
C ILE A 228 3.54 19.82 3.01
N ALA A 229 2.28 19.42 2.82
CA ALA A 229 1.59 19.49 1.54
C ALA A 229 1.40 20.92 1.01
N LEU A 230 1.46 21.96 1.86
CA LEU A 230 1.46 23.35 1.40
C LEU A 230 2.71 23.71 0.59
N SER A 231 3.86 23.12 0.92
CA SER A 231 5.11 23.34 0.20
C SER A 231 5.39 22.24 -0.82
N PHE A 232 4.92 21.02 -0.55
CA PHE A 232 5.13 19.85 -1.40
C PHE A 232 3.82 19.04 -1.55
N PRO A 233 2.90 19.47 -2.43
CA PRO A 233 1.61 18.80 -2.64
C PRO A 233 1.76 17.31 -3.02
N HIS A 234 2.88 16.95 -3.66
CA HIS A 234 3.25 15.60 -4.08
C HIS A 234 3.34 14.58 -2.94
N VAL A 235 3.37 15.02 -1.69
CA VAL A 235 3.38 14.14 -0.51
C VAL A 235 2.01 13.50 -0.27
N LEU A 236 0.93 14.09 -0.79
CA LEU A 236 -0.43 13.57 -0.66
C LEU A 236 -0.64 12.34 -1.53
N GLY A 237 -1.53 11.45 -1.08
CA GLY A 237 -1.92 10.26 -1.84
C GLY A 237 -0.93 9.11 -1.74
N ASN A 238 -0.87 8.27 -2.79
CA ASN A 238 -0.17 6.99 -2.78
C ASN A 238 1.19 6.99 -3.49
N GLY A 239 1.57 8.11 -4.12
CA GLY A 239 2.84 8.30 -4.83
C GLY A 239 2.95 7.63 -6.20
N PHE A 240 1.90 7.00 -6.74
CA PHE A 240 1.97 6.36 -8.06
C PHE A 240 2.18 7.38 -9.17
N ASP A 241 1.43 8.48 -9.17
CA ASP A 241 1.53 9.52 -10.20
C ASP A 241 2.94 10.12 -10.21
N VAL A 242 3.46 10.48 -9.03
CA VAL A 242 4.83 10.99 -8.86
C VAL A 242 5.86 9.98 -9.36
N THR A 243 5.67 8.69 -9.09
CA THR A 243 6.58 7.64 -9.56
C THR A 243 6.49 7.47 -11.08
N SER A 244 5.29 7.56 -11.65
CA SER A 244 5.07 7.50 -13.09
C SER A 244 5.76 8.65 -13.81
N ASP A 245 5.58 9.88 -13.31
CA ASP A 245 6.22 11.10 -13.84
C ASP A 245 7.76 11.00 -13.78
N LEU A 246 8.31 10.44 -12.71
CA LEU A 246 9.76 10.24 -12.57
C LEU A 246 10.30 9.15 -13.52
N ILE A 247 9.51 8.11 -13.80
CA ILE A 247 9.90 7.02 -14.70
C ILE A 247 9.78 7.44 -16.16
N SER A 248 8.74 8.20 -16.52
CA SER A 248 8.51 8.67 -17.88
C SER A 248 9.57 9.66 -18.35
N LEU A 249 10.32 10.26 -17.41
CA LEU A 249 11.32 11.30 -17.66
C LEU A 249 10.72 12.49 -18.42
N ASP A 250 9.44 12.80 -18.16
CA ASP A 250 8.76 13.91 -18.83
C ASP A 250 9.41 15.23 -18.42
N THR A 251 9.77 16.05 -19.41
CA THR A 251 10.50 17.31 -19.23
C THR A 251 9.76 18.44 -19.92
N ASP A 252 9.63 19.59 -19.24
CA ASP A 252 9.07 20.80 -19.84
C ASP A 252 10.03 21.33 -20.92
N ASN A 253 9.58 22.31 -21.71
CA ASN A 253 10.33 22.98 -22.77
C ASN A 253 11.69 23.59 -22.33
N ASN A 254 11.96 23.63 -21.03
CA ASN A 254 13.22 24.07 -20.41
C ASN A 254 14.08 22.91 -19.84
N ASP A 255 13.85 21.65 -20.24
CA ASP A 255 14.54 20.44 -19.76
C ASP A 255 14.44 20.19 -18.24
N ASN A 256 13.47 20.82 -17.57
CA ASN A 256 13.15 20.53 -16.18
C ASN A 256 12.21 19.32 -16.12
N LEU A 257 12.53 18.33 -15.28
CA LEU A 257 11.63 17.22 -14.97
C LEU A 257 10.28 17.77 -14.50
N ILE A 258 9.22 17.42 -15.22
CA ILE A 258 7.84 17.70 -14.82
C ILE A 258 7.47 16.66 -13.78
N VAL A 259 7.38 17.10 -12.52
CA VAL A 259 6.91 16.25 -11.43
C VAL A 259 5.57 16.81 -10.95
N GLY A 260 4.49 16.05 -11.10
CA GLY A 260 3.17 16.35 -10.54
C GLY A 260 2.26 17.30 -11.30
N ASN A 261 2.46 17.53 -12.61
CA ASN A 261 1.38 18.08 -13.45
C ASN A 261 0.19 17.11 -13.61
N SER A 262 0.40 15.83 -13.27
CA SER A 262 -0.59 14.76 -13.25
C SER A 262 -1.49 14.78 -12.00
N PHE A 263 -1.19 15.63 -11.00
CA PHE A 263 -2.11 15.82 -9.87
C PHE A 263 -3.39 16.48 -10.40
N PRO A 264 -4.58 15.88 -10.22
CA PRO A 264 -5.83 16.57 -10.51
C PRO A 264 -6.01 17.68 -9.47
N ILE A 265 -5.45 18.85 -9.79
CA ILE A 265 -5.77 20.12 -9.13
C ILE A 265 -7.24 20.48 -9.40
N ASP A 266 -7.82 19.90 -10.46
CA ASP A 266 -9.24 19.95 -10.78
C ASP A 266 -10.03 18.83 -10.10
N THR A 267 -10.96 19.26 -9.26
CA THR A 267 -11.90 18.45 -8.47
C THR A 267 -12.96 17.76 -9.33
N ASP A 268 -12.61 17.23 -10.50
CA ASP A 268 -13.55 16.39 -11.23
C ASP A 268 -13.59 15.01 -10.56
N VAL A 269 -14.47 14.90 -9.56
CA VAL A 269 -14.88 13.68 -8.84
C VAL A 269 -15.54 12.65 -9.80
N SER A 270 -15.39 12.85 -11.11
CA SER A 270 -15.91 12.05 -12.21
C SER A 270 -14.84 11.11 -12.81
N SER A 271 -13.53 11.38 -12.66
CA SER A 271 -12.48 10.45 -13.08
C SER A 271 -12.08 9.50 -11.95
N GLY A 272 -13.04 8.69 -11.51
CA GLY A 272 -12.70 7.37 -11.04
C GLY A 272 -12.01 6.58 -12.15
N VAL A 273 -11.24 5.57 -11.75
CA VAL A 273 -10.49 4.59 -12.55
C VAL A 273 -8.98 4.91 -12.65
N GLY A 274 -8.23 4.18 -11.82
CA GLY A 274 -6.76 4.10 -11.70
C GLY A 274 -6.31 3.35 -10.44
#